data_AF-A0A3C1Q522-F1
#
_entry.id   AF-A0A3C1Q522-F1
#
_cell.length_a   1.000
_cell.length_b   1.000
_cell.length_c   1.000
_cell.angle_alpha   90.00
_cell.angle_beta   90.00
_cell.angle_gamma   90.00
#
_symmetry.space_group_name_H-M   'P 1'
#
loop_
_entity.id
_entity.type
_entity.pdbx_description
1 polymer ?
#
loop_
_entity_poly.entity_id
_entity_poly.type
_entity_poly.pdbx_seq_one_letter_code
_entity_poly.pdbx_strand_id
1 'polypeptide(L)'
;MKAIRQRSYVFATAACIGIAVSLLILACSRTVHESQARILLTVSLPASACMAALWAQEHRRRKIAQLIVENQILHIRTATICDTAGAAAEPEEAETIDIFVSYFGILLDSRVIKFNQDGIFLKAVEIGPNSITLTYGTDKRVQSARLLQAAIDDEQVKRIVEQFRHETGIVPVIIN
;
A
#
# COMPACT_ATOMS: atom_id res chain seq x y z
N MET A 1 -7.11 -1.82 -3.05
CA MET A 1 -6.46 -3.12 -3.47
C MET A 1 -6.40 -3.40 -4.98
N LYS A 2 -7.46 -3.18 -5.77
CA LYS A 2 -7.49 -3.48 -7.23
C LYS A 2 -6.35 -2.79 -8.00
N ALA A 3 -6.06 -1.52 -7.67
CA ALA A 3 -5.00 -0.75 -8.31
C ALA A 3 -3.59 -1.35 -8.11
N ILE A 4 -3.26 -1.78 -6.88
CA ILE A 4 -2.00 -2.48 -6.59
C ILE A 4 -1.97 -3.79 -7.39
N ARG A 5 -3.12 -4.49 -7.53
CA ARG A 5 -3.30 -5.73 -8.32
C ARG A 5 -3.12 -5.56 -9.84
N GLN A 6 -3.38 -4.39 -10.37
CA GLN A 6 -3.16 -4.11 -11.79
C GLN A 6 -1.68 -3.80 -12.07
N ARG A 7 -1.06 -2.95 -11.25
CA ARG A 7 0.33 -2.48 -11.45
C ARG A 7 1.37 -3.61 -11.50
N SER A 8 1.39 -4.52 -10.52
CA SER A 8 2.34 -5.66 -10.57
C SER A 8 2.05 -6.60 -11.75
N TYR A 9 0.81 -6.73 -12.25
CA TYR A 9 0.56 -7.57 -13.43
C TYR A 9 1.16 -6.94 -14.70
N VAL A 10 1.05 -5.61 -14.83
CA VAL A 10 1.71 -4.85 -15.91
C VAL A 10 3.23 -5.00 -15.84
N PHE A 11 3.84 -4.88 -14.65
CA PHE A 11 5.29 -5.07 -14.52
C PHE A 11 5.72 -6.53 -14.80
N ALA A 12 4.95 -7.51 -14.35
CA ALA A 12 5.22 -8.93 -14.61
C ALA A 12 5.20 -9.26 -16.11
N THR A 13 4.13 -8.84 -16.79
CA THR A 13 3.96 -9.08 -18.24
C THR A 13 5.07 -8.41 -19.05
N ALA A 14 5.40 -7.16 -18.72
CA ALA A 14 6.51 -6.46 -19.38
C ALA A 14 7.88 -7.12 -19.12
N ALA A 15 8.14 -7.61 -17.91
CA ALA A 15 9.37 -8.36 -17.61
C ALA A 15 9.44 -9.68 -18.41
N CYS A 16 8.34 -10.43 -18.50
CA CYS A 16 8.26 -11.65 -19.31
C CYS A 16 8.51 -11.36 -20.80
N ILE A 17 7.92 -10.31 -21.36
CA ILE A 17 8.16 -9.89 -22.75
C ILE A 17 9.63 -9.51 -22.94
N GLY A 18 10.21 -8.73 -22.02
CA GLY A 18 11.63 -8.33 -22.09
C GLY A 18 12.59 -9.52 -22.06
N ILE A 19 12.31 -10.55 -21.23
CA ILE A 19 13.08 -11.79 -21.19
C ILE A 19 12.92 -12.56 -22.50
N ALA A 20 11.70 -12.72 -23.01
CA ALA A 20 11.45 -13.42 -24.27
C ALA A 20 12.15 -12.74 -25.46
N VAL A 21 12.10 -11.41 -25.55
CA VAL A 21 12.81 -10.62 -26.57
C VAL A 21 14.33 -10.80 -26.43
N SER A 22 14.87 -10.78 -25.20
CA SER A 22 16.30 -10.99 -24.97
C SER A 22 16.75 -12.39 -25.37
N LEU A 23 15.95 -13.43 -25.09
CA LEU A 23 16.22 -14.80 -25.52
C LEU A 23 16.14 -14.96 -27.04
N LEU A 24 15.17 -14.31 -27.70
CA LEU A 24 15.04 -14.30 -29.15
C LEU A 24 16.25 -13.62 -29.81
N ILE A 25 16.69 -12.46 -29.31
CA ILE A 25 17.88 -11.77 -29.82
C ILE A 25 19.12 -12.66 -29.67
N LEU A 26 19.26 -13.36 -28.54
CA LEU A 26 20.39 -14.28 -28.29
C LEU A 26 20.35 -15.53 -29.17
N ALA A 27 19.16 -16.03 -29.52
CA ALA A 27 19.00 -17.12 -30.47
C ALA A 27 19.35 -16.67 -31.90
N CYS A 28 18.91 -15.48 -32.31
CA CYS A 28 19.19 -14.88 -33.62
C CYS A 28 20.64 -14.38 -33.77
N SER A 29 21.31 -13.98 -32.67
CA SER A 29 22.73 -13.58 -32.71
C SER A 29 23.66 -14.75 -33.02
N ARG A 30 23.19 -16.00 -32.86
CA ARG A 30 23.91 -17.19 -33.32
C ARG A 30 23.84 -17.38 -34.84
N THR A 31 22.92 -16.69 -35.54
CA THR A 31 22.66 -16.87 -36.98
C THR A 31 22.91 -15.60 -37.80
N VAL A 32 22.91 -14.40 -37.22
CA VAL A 32 23.06 -13.10 -37.93
C VAL A 32 24.04 -12.16 -37.20
N HIS A 33 24.72 -11.30 -37.99
CA HIS A 33 25.73 -10.28 -37.63
C HIS A 33 25.79 -9.88 -36.14
N GLU A 34 26.90 -10.27 -35.49
CA GLU A 34 27.20 -10.12 -34.06
C GLU A 34 27.06 -8.70 -33.50
N SER A 35 27.28 -7.66 -34.30
CA SER A 35 27.41 -6.27 -33.81
C SER A 35 26.07 -5.64 -33.39
N GLN A 36 25.01 -5.81 -34.18
CA GLN A 36 23.69 -5.24 -33.88
C GLN A 36 23.01 -5.97 -32.71
N ALA A 37 23.16 -7.30 -32.66
CA ALA A 37 22.61 -8.11 -31.58
C ALA A 37 23.25 -7.78 -30.22
N ARG A 38 24.55 -7.47 -30.20
CA ARG A 38 25.27 -7.09 -28.97
C ARG A 38 24.78 -5.76 -28.41
N ILE A 39 24.48 -4.78 -29.25
CA ILE A 39 23.94 -3.48 -28.83
C ILE A 39 22.53 -3.68 -28.24
N LEU A 40 21.67 -4.44 -28.91
CA LEU A 40 20.31 -4.71 -28.46
C LEU A 40 20.27 -5.48 -27.12
N LEU A 41 21.11 -6.50 -26.96
CA LEU A 41 21.23 -7.24 -25.70
C LEU A 41 21.69 -6.35 -24.54
N THR A 42 22.63 -5.44 -24.80
CA THR A 42 23.16 -4.52 -23.78
C THR A 42 22.06 -3.59 -23.23
N VAL A 43 21.00 -3.33 -24.00
CA VAL A 43 19.85 -2.51 -23.57
C VAL A 43 18.71 -3.36 -23.01
N SER A 44 18.39 -4.49 -23.67
CA SER A 44 17.22 -5.30 -23.30
C SER A 44 17.39 -6.01 -21.96
N LEU A 45 18.60 -6.51 -21.65
CA LEU A 45 18.91 -7.17 -20.38
C LEU A 45 18.69 -6.25 -19.17
N PRO A 46 19.33 -5.06 -19.07
CA PRO A 46 19.12 -4.18 -17.92
C PRO A 46 17.68 -3.65 -17.86
N ALA A 47 17.04 -3.36 -19.00
CA ALA A 47 15.63 -2.97 -19.01
C ALA A 47 14.73 -4.06 -18.39
N SER A 48 14.94 -5.32 -18.77
CA SER A 48 14.20 -6.45 -18.20
C SER A 48 14.47 -6.64 -16.69
N ALA A 49 15.72 -6.47 -16.26
CA ALA A 49 16.11 -6.54 -14.86
C ALA A 49 15.46 -5.42 -14.02
N CYS A 50 15.43 -4.19 -14.53
CA CYS A 50 14.72 -3.07 -13.91
C CYS A 50 13.22 -3.37 -13.76
N MET A 51 12.57 -3.91 -14.80
CA MET A 51 11.15 -4.27 -14.73
C MET A 51 10.89 -5.39 -13.71
N ALA A 52 11.77 -6.40 -13.64
CA ALA A 52 11.68 -7.45 -12.63
C ALA A 52 11.88 -6.91 -11.20
N ALA A 53 12.77 -5.94 -11.00
CA ALA A 53 12.96 -5.27 -9.71
C ALA A 53 11.72 -4.48 -9.28
N LEU A 54 11.13 -3.70 -10.20
CA LEU A 54 9.87 -2.99 -9.96
C LEU A 54 8.72 -3.95 -9.67
N TRP A 55 8.64 -5.06 -10.40
CA TRP A 55 7.67 -6.12 -10.14
C TRP A 55 7.81 -6.68 -8.72
N ALA A 56 9.03 -7.06 -8.32
CA ALA A 56 9.32 -7.59 -6.99
C ALA A 56 8.97 -6.57 -5.88
N GLN A 57 9.25 -5.28 -6.10
CA GLN A 57 8.87 -4.22 -5.17
C GLN A 57 7.35 -4.11 -5.01
N GLU A 58 6.60 -4.14 -6.11
CA GLU A 58 5.14 -4.06 -6.06
C GLU A 58 4.52 -5.33 -5.46
N HIS A 59 5.12 -6.50 -5.72
CA HIS A 59 4.72 -7.75 -5.09
C HIS A 59 4.91 -7.71 -3.57
N ARG A 60 6.03 -7.17 -3.09
CA ARG A 60 6.26 -6.95 -1.65
C ARG A 60 5.20 -6.01 -1.06
N ARG A 61 4.86 -4.92 -1.77
CA ARG A 61 3.79 -3.99 -1.34
C ARG A 61 2.42 -4.69 -1.23
N ARG A 62 2.06 -5.53 -2.20
CA ARG A 62 0.82 -6.33 -2.13
C ARG A 62 0.80 -7.26 -0.95
N LYS A 63 1.89 -7.97 -0.70
CA LYS A 63 1.98 -8.91 0.42
C LYS A 63 1.74 -8.18 1.75
N ILE A 64 2.30 -6.98 1.91
CA ILE A 64 2.09 -6.16 3.11
C ILE A 64 0.65 -5.65 3.18
N ALA A 65 0.09 -5.17 2.07
CA ALA A 65 -1.32 -4.76 2.03
C ALA A 65 -2.26 -5.93 2.42
N GLN A 66 -1.98 -7.14 1.94
CA GLN A 66 -2.73 -8.34 2.30
C GLN A 66 -2.59 -8.69 3.78
N LEU A 67 -1.37 -8.64 4.34
CA LEU A 67 -1.14 -8.84 5.78
C LEU A 67 -1.91 -7.81 6.62
N ILE A 68 -2.01 -6.56 6.16
CA ILE A 68 -2.77 -5.52 6.86
C ILE A 68 -4.26 -5.84 6.86
N VAL A 69 -4.82 -6.25 5.72
CA VAL A 69 -6.25 -6.58 5.60
C VAL A 69 -6.60 -7.85 6.39
N GLU A 70 -5.76 -8.88 6.33
CA GLU A 70 -5.99 -10.15 7.02
C GLU A 70 -5.87 -10.03 8.55
N ASN A 71 -5.07 -9.09 9.05
CA ASN A 71 -4.85 -8.86 10.48
C ASN A 71 -5.36 -7.47 10.92
N GLN A 72 -6.48 -7.02 10.34
CA GLN A 72 -7.01 -5.70 10.64
C GLN A 72 -7.43 -5.58 12.11
N ILE A 73 -6.92 -4.55 12.77
CA ILE A 73 -7.33 -4.10 14.10
C ILE A 73 -8.51 -3.14 13.96
N LEU A 74 -8.47 -2.28 12.95
CA LEU A 74 -9.48 -1.27 12.72
C LEU A 74 -9.76 -1.15 11.22
N HIS A 75 -11.04 -1.06 10.88
CA HIS A 75 -11.51 -0.80 9.53
C HIS A 75 -12.46 0.38 9.55
N ILE A 76 -12.07 1.46 8.86
CA ILE A 76 -12.84 2.70 8.75
C ILE A 76 -13.30 2.83 7.31
N ARG A 77 -14.61 2.96 7.10
CA ARG A 77 -15.18 3.41 5.83
C ARG A 77 -15.42 4.90 5.92
N THR A 78 -14.61 5.69 5.24
CA THR A 78 -14.82 7.14 5.20
C THR A 78 -15.93 7.46 4.20
N ALA A 79 -17.02 8.05 4.68
CA ALA A 79 -18.14 8.45 3.84
C ALA A 79 -17.77 9.71 3.02
N THR A 80 -17.88 9.56 1.71
CA THR A 80 -18.23 10.54 0.67
C THR A 80 -17.94 12.02 0.88
N ILE A 81 -17.12 12.56 -0.02
CA ILE A 81 -17.23 13.95 -0.47
C ILE A 81 -18.56 14.09 -1.20
N CYS A 82 -19.58 14.64 -0.54
CA CYS A 82 -20.72 15.22 -1.27
C CYS A 82 -20.30 16.61 -1.73
N ASP A 83 -19.90 16.76 -2.99
CA ASP A 83 -19.87 18.06 -3.64
C ASP A 83 -21.31 18.57 -3.76
N THR A 84 -21.81 19.21 -2.71
CA THR A 84 -23.03 20.01 -2.78
C THR A 84 -22.77 21.28 -3.59
N ALA A 85 -22.84 21.15 -4.91
CA ALA A 85 -23.00 22.29 -5.81
C ALA A 85 -23.74 21.88 -7.09
N GLY A 86 -25.03 21.54 -6.94
CA GLY A 86 -26.03 21.81 -7.97
C GLY A 86 -26.25 20.73 -9.05
N ALA A 87 -27.54 20.48 -9.27
CA ALA A 87 -28.15 19.77 -10.39
C ALA A 87 -28.05 18.23 -10.39
N ALA A 88 -29.25 17.65 -10.29
CA ALA A 88 -29.63 16.30 -10.66
C ALA A 88 -28.68 15.63 -11.68
N ALA A 89 -27.79 14.78 -11.18
CA ALA A 89 -27.11 13.77 -11.94
C ALA A 89 -27.12 12.49 -11.10
N GLU A 90 -27.32 11.37 -11.78
CA GLU A 90 -27.30 9.99 -11.28
C GLU A 90 -26.22 9.76 -10.20
N PRO A 91 -26.43 8.85 -9.23
CA PRO A 91 -25.48 8.60 -8.16
C PRO A 91 -24.23 7.91 -8.73
N GLU A 92 -23.30 8.68 -9.30
CA GLU A 92 -21.94 8.20 -9.50
C GLU A 92 -21.36 7.87 -8.13
N GLU A 93 -20.86 6.65 -8.03
CA GLU A 93 -20.38 5.98 -6.83
C GLU A 93 -19.48 6.90 -6.00
N ALA A 94 -20.09 7.58 -5.03
CA ALA A 94 -19.57 7.84 -3.70
C ALA A 94 -18.26 7.07 -3.39
N GLU A 95 -17.09 7.58 -3.79
CA GLU A 95 -15.80 6.91 -3.58
C GLU A 95 -15.52 6.82 -2.08
N THR A 96 -15.97 5.71 -1.49
CA THR A 96 -15.74 5.38 -0.08
C THR A 96 -14.31 4.89 0.03
N ILE A 97 -13.45 5.70 0.65
CA ILE A 97 -12.06 5.28 0.88
C ILE A 97 -12.07 4.33 2.07
N ASP A 98 -11.78 3.05 1.80
CA ASP A 98 -11.55 2.04 2.82
C ASP A 98 -10.16 2.22 3.44
N ILE A 99 -10.13 2.35 4.76
CA ILE A 99 -8.92 2.46 5.56
C ILE A 99 -8.82 1.24 6.46
N PHE A 100 -7.72 0.50 6.34
CA PHE A 100 -7.41 -0.65 7.19
C PHE A 100 -6.19 -0.34 8.03
N VAL A 101 -6.26 -0.62 9.33
CA VAL A 101 -5.15 -0.47 10.26
C VAL A 101 -4.88 -1.81 10.91
N SER A 102 -3.62 -2.24 10.93
CA SER A 102 -3.18 -3.45 11.61
C SER A 102 -1.89 -3.20 12.39
N TYR A 103 -1.41 -4.24 13.09
CA TYR A 103 -0.07 -4.24 13.68
C TYR A 103 1.03 -3.90 12.66
N PHE A 104 0.85 -4.28 11.39
CA PHE A 104 1.86 -4.15 10.33
C PHE A 104 1.83 -2.82 9.57
N GLY A 105 0.82 -1.97 9.79
CA GLY A 105 0.70 -0.69 9.09
C GLY A 105 -0.74 -0.23 8.84
N ILE A 106 -0.85 0.79 8.00
CA ILE A 106 -2.11 1.33 7.49
C ILE A 106 -2.17 1.10 5.97
N LEU A 107 -3.30 0.60 5.49
CA LEU A 107 -3.65 0.56 4.08
C LEU A 107 -4.77 1.57 3.81
N LEU A 108 -4.48 2.58 2.98
CA LEU A 108 -5.41 3.62 2.55
C LEU A 108 -5.63 3.46 1.05
N ASP A 109 -6.72 2.78 0.65
CA ASP A 109 -6.98 2.28 -0.72
C ASP A 109 -5.81 1.46 -1.33
N SER A 110 -4.82 2.16 -1.89
CA SER A 110 -3.66 1.63 -2.60
C SER A 110 -2.33 2.08 -1.99
N ARG A 111 -2.38 3.01 -1.02
CA ARG A 111 -1.21 3.50 -0.29
C ARG A 111 -1.00 2.67 0.97
N VAL A 112 0.19 2.10 1.10
CA VAL A 112 0.62 1.37 2.31
C VAL A 112 1.56 2.27 3.11
N ILE A 113 1.21 2.55 4.36
CA ILE A 113 2.07 3.14 5.38
C ILE A 113 2.52 2.02 6.29
N LYS A 114 3.82 1.74 6.35
CA LYS A 114 4.35 0.63 7.14
C LYS A 114 4.82 1.10 8.50
N PHE A 115 4.55 0.31 9.51
CA PHE A 115 5.19 0.38 10.82
C PHE A 115 5.21 -1.03 11.45
N ASN A 116 5.99 -1.19 12.50
CA ASN A 116 6.41 -2.49 13.07
C ASN A 116 7.10 -3.41 12.03
N GLN A 117 7.72 -2.80 11.03
CA GLN A 117 8.50 -3.45 9.97
C GLN A 117 9.69 -2.57 9.63
N ASP A 118 10.77 -3.17 9.12
CA ASP A 118 11.94 -2.45 8.59
C ASP A 118 12.55 -1.43 9.59
N GLY A 119 12.46 -1.70 10.91
CA GLY A 119 12.97 -0.82 11.98
C GLY A 119 12.12 0.42 12.27
N ILE A 120 10.94 0.54 11.67
CA ILE A 120 9.95 1.56 11.97
C ILE A 120 8.97 0.95 12.99
N PHE A 121 8.71 1.64 14.10
CA PHE A 121 7.80 1.14 15.14
C PHE A 121 6.60 2.07 15.30
N LEU A 122 5.45 1.49 15.58
CA LEU A 122 4.32 2.24 16.14
C LEU A 122 4.72 2.64 17.56
N LYS A 123 4.60 3.93 17.89
CA LYS A 123 5.05 4.51 19.16
C LYS A 123 3.90 4.96 20.05
N ALA A 124 2.84 5.52 19.45
CA ALA A 124 1.66 5.95 20.19
C ALA A 124 0.42 5.90 19.29
N VAL A 125 -0.74 5.75 19.93
CA VAL A 125 -2.05 5.86 19.32
C VAL A 125 -2.89 6.80 20.16
N GLU A 126 -3.51 7.78 19.52
CA GLU A 126 -4.39 8.76 20.16
C GLU A 126 -5.77 8.66 19.52
N ILE A 127 -6.82 8.60 20.33
CA ILE A 127 -8.21 8.51 19.90
C ILE A 127 -8.91 9.80 20.33
N GLY A 128 -9.22 10.64 19.35
CA GLY A 128 -10.08 11.81 19.51
C GLY A 128 -11.51 11.54 19.05
N PRO A 129 -12.45 12.49 19.28
CA PRO A 129 -13.87 12.29 19.00
C PRO A 129 -14.16 11.93 17.54
N ASN A 130 -13.44 12.56 16.60
CA ASN A 130 -13.63 12.38 15.15
C ASN A 130 -12.34 11.98 14.41
N SER A 131 -11.30 11.56 15.14
CA SER A 131 -10.05 11.15 14.51
C SER A 131 -9.19 10.24 15.37
N ILE A 132 -8.46 9.32 14.72
CA ILE A 132 -7.43 8.51 15.37
C ILE A 132 -6.07 8.91 14.79
N THR A 133 -5.13 9.25 15.66
CA THR A 133 -3.75 9.59 15.29
C THR A 133 -2.82 8.45 15.65
N LEU A 134 -2.07 7.94 14.68
CA LEU A 134 -1.04 6.93 14.88
C LEU A 134 0.33 7.56 14.68
N THR A 135 1.16 7.51 15.72
CA THR A 135 2.51 8.04 15.71
C THR A 135 3.50 6.89 15.55
N TYR A 136 4.30 6.91 14.49
CA TYR A 136 5.24 5.84 14.13
C TYR A 136 6.57 6.40 13.63
N GLY A 137 7.64 5.61 13.73
CA GLY A 137 8.95 6.04 13.28
C GLY A 137 10.10 5.25 13.84
N THR A 138 11.31 5.76 13.58
CA THR A 138 12.53 5.31 14.22
C THR A 138 12.82 6.17 15.45
N ASP A 139 13.91 5.91 16.16
CA ASP A 139 14.32 6.76 17.29
C ASP A 139 14.80 8.14 16.87
N LYS A 140 15.21 8.29 15.61
CA LYS A 140 15.70 9.56 15.07
C LYS A 140 14.61 10.39 14.40
N ARG A 141 13.57 9.73 13.87
CA ARG A 141 12.51 10.40 13.10
C ARG A 141 11.16 9.75 13.37
N VAL A 142 10.22 10.60 13.77
CA VAL A 142 8.83 10.21 14.04
C VAL A 142 7.91 10.93 13.05
N GLN A 143 6.84 10.27 12.67
CA GLN A 143 5.76 10.77 11.81
C GLN A 143 4.42 10.39 12.45
N SER A 144 3.36 11.11 12.09
CA SER A 144 2.01 10.78 12.51
C SER A 144 1.07 10.68 11.30
N ALA A 145 0.16 9.71 11.36
CA ALA A 145 -0.95 9.57 10.42
C ALA A 145 -2.23 9.85 11.18
N ARG A 146 -3.00 10.86 10.74
CA ARG A 146 -4.31 11.19 11.29
C ARG A 146 -5.40 10.61 10.39
N LEU A 147 -6.21 9.73 10.94
CA LEU A 147 -7.35 9.09 10.29
C LEU A 147 -8.61 9.82 10.73
N LEU A 148 -9.30 10.46 9.80
CA LEU A 148 -10.58 11.11 10.07
C LEU A 148 -11.70 10.08 10.00
N GLN A 149 -12.61 10.10 10.96
CA GLN A 149 -13.79 9.23 10.97
C GLN A 149 -14.97 9.90 11.65
N ALA A 150 -16.16 9.35 11.42
CA ALA A 150 -17.37 9.76 12.13
C ALA A 150 -17.20 9.58 13.65
N ALA A 151 -18.03 10.30 14.41
CA ALA A 151 -18.02 10.24 15.86
C ALA A 151 -18.06 8.79 16.35
N ILE A 152 -17.08 8.42 17.16
CA ILE A 152 -16.95 7.09 17.74
C ILE A 152 -17.78 7.05 19.02
N ASP A 153 -18.62 6.03 19.19
CA ASP A 153 -19.29 5.81 20.47
C ASP A 153 -18.31 5.25 21.54
N ASP A 154 -18.63 5.44 22.81
CA ASP A 154 -17.76 5.02 23.92
C ASP A 154 -17.49 3.51 23.95
N GLU A 155 -18.40 2.68 23.43
CA GLU A 155 -18.21 1.24 23.36
C GLU A 155 -17.20 0.84 22.28
N GLN A 156 -17.26 1.50 21.12
CA GLN A 156 -16.32 1.37 20.03
C GLN A 156 -14.94 1.83 20.46
N VAL A 157 -14.82 2.96 21.17
CA VAL A 157 -13.54 3.41 21.74
C VAL A 157 -12.93 2.33 22.64
N LYS A 158 -13.71 1.75 23.55
CA LYS A 158 -13.24 0.66 24.43
C LYS A 158 -12.78 -0.58 23.65
N ARG A 159 -13.53 -0.98 22.62
CA ARG A 159 -13.16 -2.11 21.75
C ARG A 159 -11.84 -1.85 21.04
N ILE A 160 -11.68 -0.65 20.46
CA ILE A 160 -10.46 -0.24 19.77
C ILE A 160 -9.27 -0.23 20.75
N VAL A 161 -9.44 0.34 21.94
CA VAL A 161 -8.40 0.38 22.99
C VAL A 161 -7.91 -1.02 23.35
N GLU A 162 -8.83 -1.95 23.63
CA GLU A 162 -8.46 -3.32 23.99
C GLU A 162 -7.81 -4.07 22.82
N GLN A 163 -8.29 -3.89 21.60
CA GLN A 163 -7.72 -4.56 20.44
C GLN A 163 -6.30 -4.04 20.13
N PHE A 164 -6.06 -2.73 20.19
CA PHE A 164 -4.71 -2.18 20.07
C PHE A 164 -3.78 -2.65 21.17
N ARG A 165 -4.26 -2.70 22.42
CA ARG A 165 -3.48 -3.21 23.55
C ARG A 165 -3.11 -4.68 23.37
N HIS A 166 -4.04 -5.52 22.94
CA HIS A 166 -3.81 -6.96 22.77
C HIS A 166 -2.86 -7.25 21.60
N GLU A 167 -3.06 -6.59 20.47
CA GLU A 167 -2.33 -6.87 19.22
C GLU A 167 -0.97 -6.15 19.15
N THR A 168 -0.87 -4.95 19.72
CA THR A 168 0.32 -4.10 19.57
C THR A 168 1.06 -3.85 20.87
N GLY A 169 0.44 -4.12 22.03
CA GLY A 169 0.96 -3.75 23.34
C GLY A 169 0.85 -2.25 23.67
N ILE A 170 0.46 -1.41 22.71
CA ILE A 170 0.29 0.04 22.90
C ILE A 170 -1.11 0.29 23.43
N VAL A 171 -1.20 1.04 24.52
CA VAL A 171 -2.47 1.52 25.09
C VAL A 171 -2.80 2.86 24.44
N PRO A 172 -3.89 2.97 23.65
CA PRO A 172 -4.27 4.24 23.07
C PRO A 172 -4.66 5.27 24.14
N VAL A 173 -4.29 6.53 23.90
CA VAL A 173 -4.65 7.67 24.75
C VAL A 173 -5.92 8.31 24.21
N ILE A 174 -6.93 8.47 25.06
CA ILE A 174 -8.17 9.16 24.70
C ILE A 174 -7.98 10.66 24.88
N ILE A 175 -8.24 11.44 23.83
CA ILE A 175 -8.14 12.90 23.83
C ILE A 175 -9.55 13.46 23.63
N ASN A 176 -10.01 14.29 24.57
CA ASN A 176 -11.29 15.00 24.47
C ASN A 176 -11.19 16.27 23.64
#